data_AF-A0A2S5MV30-F1
#
_entry.id   AF-A0A2S5MV30-F1
#
_cell.length_a   1.000
_cell.length_b   1.000
_cell.length_c   1.000
_cell.angle_alpha   90.00
_cell.angle_beta   90.00
_cell.angle_gamma   90.00
#
_symmetry.space_group_name_H-M   'P 1'
#
loop_
_entity.id
_entity.type
_entity.pdbx_description
1 polymer ?
#
loop_
_entity_poly.entity_id
_entity_poly.type
_entity_poly.pdbx_seq_one_letter_code
_entity_poly.pdbx_strand_id
1 'polypeptide(L)' 'MLKRVNIDVVDGEFRVPGPDATEAQAYYTTDRTDAENTARIIHGRDALIRFRKRESFYV' A
#
# COMPACT_ATOMS: atom_id res chain seq x y z
N MET A 1 15.80 -6.24 10.04
CA MET A 1 15.51 -6.58 8.61
C MET A 1 14.48 -5.57 8.13
N LEU A 2 14.76 -4.78 7.09
CA LEU A 2 13.82 -3.76 6.59
C LEU A 2 12.63 -4.46 5.92
N LYS A 3 11.40 -4.19 6.38
CA LYS A 3 10.17 -4.76 5.78
C LYS A 3 9.89 -3.99 4.47
N ARG A 4 9.87 -4.70 3.35
CA ARG A 4 9.48 -4.11 2.06
C ARG A 4 7.97 -4.14 1.95
N VAL A 5 7.38 -2.99 1.62
CA VAL A 5 5.93 -2.81 1.48
C VAL A 5 5.64 -2.34 0.06
N ASN A 6 4.75 -3.05 -0.64
CA ASN A 6 4.28 -2.65 -1.95
C ASN A 6 2.87 -2.07 -1.78
N ILE A 7 2.71 -0.79 -2.12
CA ILE A 7 1.40 -0.12 -2.22
C ILE A 7 0.96 -0.25 -3.67
N ASP A 8 -0.13 -0.96 -3.91
CA ASP A 8 -0.69 -1.07 -5.26
C ASP A 8 -1.50 0.19 -5.59
N VAL A 9 -1.42 0.66 -6.83
CA VAL A 9 -2.25 1.75 -7.35
C VAL A 9 -3.22 1.14 -8.34
N VAL A 10 -4.51 1.15 -8.00
CA VAL A 10 -5.61 0.54 -8.75
C VAL A 10 -6.60 1.65 -9.10
N ASP A 11 -6.79 1.94 -10.39
CA ASP A 11 -7.76 2.92 -10.87
C ASP A 11 -7.66 4.33 -10.21
N GLY A 12 -6.46 4.73 -9.79
CA GLY A 12 -6.19 6.01 -9.11
C GLY A 12 -6.23 5.95 -7.58
N GLU A 13 -6.55 4.81 -7.01
CA GLU A 13 -6.58 4.56 -5.57
C GLU A 13 -5.35 3.77 -5.10
N PHE A 14 -4.77 4.19 -3.98
CA PHE A 14 -3.65 3.54 -3.32
C PHE A 14 -4.14 2.50 -2.31
N ARG A 15 -3.76 1.25 -2.54
CA ARG A 15 -4.00 0.11 -1.66
C ARG A 15 -2.78 -0.14 -0.79
N VAL A 16 -2.89 0.20 0.48
CA VAL A 16 -1.88 -0.07 1.51
C VAL A 16 -2.18 -1.42 2.15
N PRO A 17 -1.29 -2.43 2.05
CA PRO A 17 -1.52 -3.72 2.67
C PRO A 17 -1.49 -3.61 4.21
N GLY A 18 -2.36 -4.35 4.89
CA GLY A 18 -2.32 -4.51 6.34
C GLY A 18 -1.12 -5.31 6.83
N PRO A 19 -0.99 -5.53 8.16
CA PRO A 19 0.16 -6.23 8.77
C PRO A 19 0.40 -7.62 8.17
N ASP A 20 -0.69 -8.34 7.92
CA ASP A 20 -0.73 -9.71 7.38
C ASP A 20 -0.89 -9.73 5.84
N ALA A 21 -0.86 -8.56 5.19
CA ALA A 21 -1.05 -8.39 3.74
C ALA A 21 -2.36 -9.00 3.19
N THR A 22 -3.40 -9.07 4.02
CA THR A 22 -4.74 -9.51 3.62
C THR A 22 -5.57 -8.34 3.10
N GLU A 23 -6.53 -8.63 2.22
CA GLU A 23 -7.42 -7.60 1.66
C GLU A 23 -8.36 -6.99 2.71
N ALA A 24 -8.79 -7.79 3.68
CA ALA A 24 -9.66 -7.33 4.77
C ALA A 24 -8.99 -6.29 5.68
N GLN A 25 -7.66 -6.26 5.72
CA GLN A 25 -6.87 -5.29 6.47
C GLN A 25 -6.25 -4.21 5.58
N ALA A 26 -6.54 -4.23 4.28
CA ALA A 26 -6.00 -3.24 3.36
C ALA A 26 -6.69 -1.89 3.58
N TYR A 27 -5.89 -0.83 3.60
CA TYR A 27 -6.37 0.54 3.64
C TYR A 27 -6.31 1.14 2.24
N TYR A 28 -7.40 1.81 1.85
CA TYR A 28 -7.56 2.41 0.54
C TYR A 28 -7.67 3.92 0.68
N THR A 29 -6.92 4.65 -0.13
CA THR A 29 -6.92 6.11 -0.13
C THR A 29 -6.54 6.64 -1.50
N THR A 30 -7.07 7.79 -1.91
CA THR A 30 -6.67 8.46 -3.15
C THR A 30 -5.49 9.41 -2.95
N ASP A 31 -5.07 9.64 -1.71
CA ASP A 31 -3.95 10.51 -1.38
C ASP A 31 -2.66 9.70 -1.17
N ARG A 32 -1.63 10.04 -1.95
CA ARG A 32 -0.33 9.35 -1.90
C ARG A 32 0.38 9.52 -0.56
N THR A 33 0.30 10.70 0.04
CA THR A 33 0.95 11.03 1.32
C THR A 33 0.30 10.26 2.45
N ASP A 34 -1.03 10.18 2.42
CA ASP A 34 -1.81 9.38 3.37
C ASP A 34 -1.48 7.88 3.27
N ALA A 35 -1.35 7.36 2.04
CA ALA A 35 -0.94 5.98 1.80
C ALA A 35 0.47 5.68 2.37
N GLU A 36 1.42 6.59 2.15
CA GLU A 36 2.79 6.45 2.68
C GLU A 36 2.82 6.50 4.20
N ASN A 37 2.11 7.45 4.82
CA ASN A 37 2.03 7.60 6.27
C ASN A 37 1.40 6.35 6.91
N THR A 38 0.29 5.88 6.34
CA THR A 38 -0.39 4.67 6.81
C THR A 38 0.50 3.44 6.71
N ALA A 39 1.23 3.28 5.59
CA ALA A 39 2.17 2.17 5.43
C ALA A 39 3.29 2.21 6.48
N ARG A 40 3.80 3.39 6.84
CA ARG A 40 4.81 3.56 7.91
C ARG A 40 4.25 3.26 9.30
N ILE A 41 2.99 3.62 9.56
CA ILE A 41 2.32 3.33 10.83
C ILE A 41 2.15 1.81 11.00
N ILE A 42 1.72 1.11 9.94
CA ILE A 42 1.42 -0.33 9.99
C ILE A 42 2.69 -1.19 9.96
N HIS A 43 3.64 -0.87 9.08
CA HIS A 43 4.80 -1.73 8.82
C HIS A 43 6.11 -1.23 9.45
N GLY A 44 6.05 -0.11 10.15
CA GLY A 44 7.19 0.53 10.80
C GLY A 44 7.77 1.69 10.00
N ARG A 45 8.35 2.65 10.70
CA ARG A 45 8.88 3.90 10.13
C ARG A 45 9.98 3.67 9.09
N ASP A 46 10.76 2.60 9.26
CA ASP A 46 11.84 2.21 8.35
C ASP A 46 11.36 1.30 7.20
N ALA A 47 10.05 1.11 7.01
CA ALA A 47 9.54 0.30 5.93
C ALA A 47 9.96 0.85 4.56
N LEU A 48 10.45 -0.03 3.69
CA LEU A 48 10.81 0.33 2.33
C LEU A 48 9.56 0.29 1.45
N ILE A 49 8.92 1.44 1.28
CA ILE A 49 7.66 1.61 0.55
C ILE A 49 7.94 1.74 -0.95
N ARG A 50 7.21 0.97 -1.75
CA ARG A 50 7.21 1.06 -3.22
C ARG A 50 5.79 1.15 -3.74
N PHE A 51 5.55 2.10 -4.64
CA PHE A 51 4.29 2.23 -5.34
C PHE A 51 4.32 1.39 -6.62
N ARG A 52 3.35 0.49 -6.78
CA ARG A 52 3.22 -0.37 -7.96
C ARG A 52 1.89 -0.05 -8.64
N LYS A 53 1.93 0.45 -9.87
CA LYS A 53 0.71 0.59 -10.67
C LYS A 53 0.21 -0.80 -11.05
N ARG A 54 -0.98 -1.17 -10.60
CA ARG A 54 -1.72 -2.33 -11.10
C ARG A 54 -2.66 -1.81 -12.16
N GLU A 55 -2.35 -2.09 -13.42
CA GLU A 55 -3.34 -1.93 -14.47
C GLU A 55 -4.40 -3.00 -14.23
N SER A 56 -5.63 -2.59 -13.94
CA SER A 56 -6.80 -3.45 -13.88
C SER A 56 -7.00 -4.04 -15.28
N PHE A 57 -6.43 -5.22 -15.54
CA PHE A 57 -6.79 -6.01 -16.71
C PHE A 57 -8.20 -6.57 -16.46
N TYR A 58 -9.22 -5.83 -16.87
CA TYR A 58 -10.52 -6.43 -17.16
C TYR A 58 -10.31 -7.34 -18.37
N VAL A 59 -10.30 -8.66 -18.14
CA VAL A 59 -10.36 -9.71 -19.17
C VAL A 59 -11.79 -10.22 -19.22
#